data_AF-A0A5C7Q148-F1
#
_entry.id   AF-A0A5C7Q148-F1
#
_cell.length_a   1.000
_cell.length_b   1.000
_cell.length_c   1.000
_cell.angle_alpha   90.00
_cell.angle_beta   90.00
_cell.angle_gamma   90.00
#
_symmetry.space_group_name_H-M   'P 1'
#
loop_
_entity.id
_entity.type
_entity.pdbx_description
1 polymer ?
#
loop_
_entity_poly.entity_id
_entity_poly.type
_entity_poly.pdbx_seq_one_letter_code
_entity_poly.pdbx_strand_id
1 'polypeptide(L)'
;HEAGDLDGRVRTAATMGQVALLALAGVAVQGGFHLPHDAAGWWGLAGLTLLYGTGFTIMFTVLPRLGVVGNSAIMNVEPIFALVLAWAVLDQAIAPSQVAGGLIVVGTVMWLGLRRR
;
A
#
# COMPACT_ATOMS: atom_id res chain seq x y z
N HIS A 1 -11.38 -27.22 6.36
CA HIS A 1 -10.36 -28.26 6.16
C HIS A 1 -10.34 -28.85 4.73
N GLU A 2 -11.10 -28.31 3.76
CA GLU A 2 -11.15 -28.83 2.36
C GLU A 2 -10.35 -28.03 1.32
N ALA A 3 -9.76 -26.87 1.69
CA ALA A 3 -8.90 -26.10 0.77
C ALA A 3 -7.43 -26.57 0.76
N GLY A 4 -7.12 -27.70 1.39
CA GLY A 4 -5.76 -28.23 1.51
C GLY A 4 -5.26 -28.96 0.25
N ASP A 5 -6.18 -29.49 -0.56
CA ASP A 5 -5.89 -30.42 -1.65
C ASP A 5 -5.78 -29.76 -3.04
N LEU A 6 -6.07 -28.46 -3.12
CA LEU A 6 -5.97 -27.68 -4.35
C LEU A 6 -4.55 -27.13 -4.53
N ASP A 7 -3.98 -27.34 -5.72
CA ASP A 7 -2.72 -26.76 -6.16
C ASP A 7 -2.68 -25.26 -5.81
N GLY A 8 -1.59 -24.82 -5.18
CA GLY A 8 -1.39 -23.43 -4.78
C GLY A 8 -1.51 -22.46 -5.96
N ARG A 9 -1.23 -22.90 -7.18
CA ARG A 9 -1.45 -22.13 -8.41
C ARG A 9 -2.92 -21.83 -8.66
N VAL A 10 -3.79 -22.83 -8.49
CA VAL A 10 -5.25 -22.68 -8.66
C VAL A 10 -5.80 -21.73 -7.60
N ARG A 11 -5.32 -21.85 -6.35
CA ARG A 11 -5.71 -20.93 -5.27
C ARG A 11 -5.28 -19.49 -5.55
N THR A 12 -4.06 -19.30 -6.03
CA THR A 12 -3.55 -17.98 -6.41
C THR A 12 -4.33 -17.41 -7.60
N ALA A 13 -4.60 -18.21 -8.62
CA ALA A 13 -5.41 -17.80 -9.77
C ALA A 13 -6.84 -17.43 -9.38
N ALA A 14 -7.49 -18.22 -8.51
CA ALA A 14 -8.84 -17.95 -8.04
C ALA A 14 -8.91 -16.65 -7.22
N THR A 15 -7.98 -16.45 -6.29
CA THR A 15 -7.93 -15.22 -5.47
C THR A 15 -7.62 -13.99 -6.32
N MET A 16 -6.66 -14.05 -7.24
CA MET A 16 -6.39 -12.96 -8.18
C MET A 16 -7.57 -12.70 -9.13
N GLY A 17 -8.26 -13.76 -9.56
CA GLY A 17 -9.48 -13.66 -10.36
C GLY A 17 -10.61 -12.95 -9.61
N GLN A 18 -10.82 -13.26 -8.33
CA GLN A 18 -11.79 -12.57 -7.47
C GLN A 18 -11.44 -11.07 -7.34
N VAL A 19 -10.16 -10.75 -7.11
CA VAL A 19 -9.70 -9.35 -7.04
C VAL A 19 -9.97 -8.62 -8.37
N ALA A 20 -9.68 -9.27 -9.51
CA ALA A 20 -9.95 -8.70 -10.83
C ALA A 20 -11.45 -8.45 -11.04
N LEU A 21 -12.32 -9.40 -10.66
CA LEU A 21 -13.77 -9.25 -10.76
C LEU A 21 -14.29 -8.10 -9.88
N LEU A 22 -13.81 -7.99 -8.63
CA LEU A 22 -14.17 -6.90 -7.73
C LEU A 22 -13.71 -5.54 -8.28
N ALA A 23 -12.50 -5.47 -8.84
CA ALA A 23 -12.00 -4.26 -9.47
C ALA A 23 -12.88 -3.84 -10.67
N LEU A 24 -13.24 -4.79 -11.55
CA LEU A 24 -14.14 -4.53 -12.69
C LEU A 24 -15.55 -4.13 -12.25
N ALA A 25 -16.08 -4.74 -11.19
CA ALA A 25 -17.34 -4.31 -10.61
C ALA A 25 -17.24 -2.87 -10.06
N GLY A 26 -16.13 -2.52 -9.42
CA GLY A 26 -15.84 -1.15 -9.00
C GLY A 26 -15.83 -0.15 -10.16
N VAL A 27 -15.19 -0.51 -11.28
CA VAL A 27 -15.20 0.29 -12.52
C VAL A 27 -16.64 0.50 -13.01
N ALA A 28 -17.45 -0.55 -13.05
CA ALA A 28 -18.84 -0.44 -13.51
C ALA A 28 -19.68 0.46 -12.59
N VAL A 29 -19.51 0.36 -11.27
CA VAL A 29 -20.25 1.19 -10.29
C VAL A 29 -19.80 2.65 -10.31
N GLN A 30 -18.54 2.93 -10.62
CA GLN A 30 -17.99 4.30 -10.65
C GLN A 30 -18.24 5.05 -11.96
N GLY A 31 -18.89 4.44 -12.95
CA GLY A 31 -19.21 5.09 -14.23
C GLY A 31 -18.26 4.76 -15.38
N GLY A 32 -17.42 3.75 -15.24
CA GLY A 32 -16.48 3.29 -16.26
C GLY A 32 -15.02 3.53 -15.92
N PHE A 33 -14.14 3.33 -16.89
CA PHE A 33 -12.70 3.53 -16.70
C PHE A 33 -12.38 5.02 -16.62
N HIS A 34 -11.88 5.47 -15.47
CA HIS A 34 -11.38 6.83 -15.27
C HIS A 34 -9.90 6.92 -15.65
N LEU A 35 -9.63 7.00 -16.94
CA LEU A 35 -8.26 7.22 -17.44
C LEU A 35 -7.88 8.71 -17.31
N PRO A 36 -6.59 9.02 -17.12
CA PRO A 36 -6.14 10.41 -17.10
C PRO A 36 -6.48 11.14 -18.39
N HIS A 37 -7.07 12.33 -18.27
CA HIS A 37 -7.39 13.19 -19.41
C HIS A 37 -6.29 14.20 -19.73
N ASP A 38 -5.33 14.41 -18.82
CA ASP A 38 -4.29 15.41 -18.92
C ASP A 38 -2.87 14.81 -18.78
N ALA A 39 -1.86 15.56 -19.23
CA ALA A 39 -0.47 15.10 -19.21
C ALA A 39 0.05 14.85 -17.79
N ALA A 40 -0.40 15.64 -16.81
CA ALA A 40 -0.03 15.48 -15.41
C ALA A 40 -0.56 14.14 -14.85
N GLY A 41 -1.80 13.77 -15.13
CA GLY A 41 -2.35 12.50 -14.69
C GLY A 41 -1.65 11.29 -15.32
N TRP A 42 -1.18 11.38 -16.57
CA TRP A 42 -0.35 10.33 -17.19
C TRP A 42 1.02 10.19 -16.53
N TRP A 43 1.69 11.30 -16.21
CA TRP A 43 2.93 11.26 -15.43
C TRP A 43 2.70 10.71 -14.02
N GLY A 44 1.58 11.07 -13.39
CA GLY A 44 1.15 10.50 -12.11
C GLY A 44 0.97 8.99 -12.19
N LEU A 45 0.31 8.48 -13.23
CA LEU A 45 0.12 7.04 -13.46
C LEU A 45 1.45 6.31 -13.72
N ALA A 46 2.33 6.90 -14.54
CA ALA A 46 3.66 6.35 -14.82
C ALA A 46 4.53 6.31 -13.56
N GLY A 47 4.56 7.41 -12.80
CA GLY A 47 5.26 7.51 -11.52
C GLY A 47 4.71 6.53 -10.50
N LEU A 48 3.40 6.43 -10.36
CA LEU A 48 2.74 5.45 -9.50
C LEU A 48 3.18 4.03 -9.86
N THR A 49 3.07 3.65 -11.13
CA THR A 49 3.45 2.32 -11.62
C THR A 49 4.92 2.01 -11.34
N LEU A 50 5.82 2.95 -11.60
CA LEU A 50 7.26 2.78 -11.38
C LEU A 50 7.60 2.66 -9.89
N LEU A 51 7.10 3.58 -9.06
CA LEU A 51 7.40 3.63 -7.63
C LEU A 51 6.83 2.41 -6.91
N TYR A 52 5.56 2.07 -7.16
CA TYR A 52 4.93 0.89 -6.56
C TYR A 52 5.55 -0.41 -7.07
N GLY A 53 5.79 -0.53 -8.37
CA GLY A 53 6.45 -1.71 -8.95
C GLY A 53 7.83 -1.94 -8.35
N THR A 54 8.61 -0.87 -8.19
CA THR A 54 9.92 -0.93 -7.54
C THR A 54 9.79 -1.31 -6.07
N GLY A 55 8.87 -0.67 -5.32
CA GLY A 55 8.63 -0.96 -3.91
C GLY A 55 8.25 -2.43 -3.66
N PHE A 56 7.33 -2.98 -4.45
CA PHE A 56 6.96 -4.39 -4.38
C PHE A 56 8.13 -5.32 -4.75
N THR A 57 8.90 -4.98 -5.78
CA THR A 57 10.09 -5.75 -6.18
C THR A 57 11.13 -5.77 -5.06
N ILE A 58 11.37 -4.63 -4.42
CA ILE A 58 12.24 -4.52 -3.24
C ILE A 58 11.69 -5.39 -2.11
N MET A 59 10.39 -5.32 -1.82
CA MET A 59 9.77 -6.16 -0.78
C MET A 59 10.06 -7.64 -1.04
N PHE A 60 9.81 -8.17 -2.25
CA PHE A 60 10.08 -9.58 -2.55
C PHE A 60 11.57 -9.94 -2.58
N THR A 61 12.44 -8.99 -2.94
CA THR A 61 13.90 -9.21 -3.03
C THR A 61 14.57 -9.15 -1.65
N VAL A 62 14.08 -8.29 -0.78
CA VAL A 62 14.69 -7.95 0.49
C VAL A 62 14.05 -8.76 1.63
N LEU A 63 12.76 -9.12 1.55
CA LEU A 63 12.06 -9.96 2.53
C LEU A 63 12.78 -11.30 2.86
N PRO A 64 13.38 -12.04 1.90
CA PRO A 64 14.14 -13.24 2.20
C PRO A 64 15.48 -12.96 2.89
N ARG A 65 16.10 -11.80 2.58
CA ARG A 65 17.41 -11.38 3.12
C ARG A 65 17.31 -10.75 4.49
N LEU A 66 16.12 -10.29 4.84
CA LEU A 66 15.81 -9.60 6.08
C LEU A 66 15.61 -10.54 7.27
N GLY A 67 15.76 -11.86 7.09
CA GLY A 67 15.99 -12.86 8.14
C GLY A 67 15.41 -12.47 9.49
N VAL A 68 14.07 -12.46 9.59
CA VAL A 68 13.32 -11.85 10.70
C VAL A 68 13.58 -10.34 10.80
N VAL A 69 12.82 -9.51 10.07
CA VAL A 69 12.84 -8.08 10.39
C VAL A 69 12.13 -7.84 11.70
N GLY A 70 12.99 -7.84 12.73
CA GLY A 70 12.80 -7.21 14.00
C GLY A 70 12.50 -5.74 13.78
N ASN A 71 11.21 -5.45 13.84
CA ASN A 71 10.55 -4.31 14.46
C ASN A 71 9.41 -3.87 13.53
N SER A 72 8.18 -4.16 13.94
CA SER A 72 6.97 -3.65 13.30
C SER A 72 7.04 -2.13 13.09
N ALA A 73 7.89 -1.41 13.83
CA ALA A 73 8.09 0.02 13.68
C ALA A 73 8.55 0.48 12.28
N ILE A 74 9.41 -0.28 11.59
CA ILE A 74 9.92 0.14 10.27
C ILE A 74 8.83 0.07 9.20
N MET A 75 7.96 -0.93 9.29
CA MET A 75 6.85 -1.12 8.34
C MET A 75 5.74 -0.08 8.52
N ASN A 76 5.54 0.43 9.73
CA ASN A 76 4.47 1.38 10.03
C ASN A 76 4.90 2.86 9.92
N VAL A 77 6.10 3.13 9.40
CA VAL A 77 6.57 4.49 9.09
C VAL A 77 5.97 5.01 7.77
N GLU A 78 5.43 4.11 6.94
CA GLU A 78 4.77 4.42 5.67
C GLU A 78 3.74 5.56 5.74
N PRO A 79 2.79 5.59 6.70
CA PRO A 79 1.77 6.64 6.76
C PRO A 79 2.36 8.03 7.00
N ILE A 80 3.48 8.12 7.73
CA ILE A 80 4.15 9.39 8.03
C ILE A 80 4.81 9.93 6.76
N PHE A 81 5.55 9.08 6.04
CA PHE A 81 6.15 9.47 4.76
C PHE A 81 5.10 9.86 3.74
N ALA A 82 4.01 9.11 3.65
CA ALA A 82 2.89 9.45 2.77
C ALA A 82 2.31 10.83 3.10
N LEU A 83 2.10 11.15 4.39
CA LEU A 83 1.58 12.45 4.80
C LEU A 83 2.54 13.61 4.44
N VAL A 84 3.84 13.43 4.69
CA VAL A 84 4.87 14.43 4.37
C VAL A 84 4.98 14.65 2.85
N LEU A 85 4.96 13.56 2.06
CA LEU A 85 4.99 13.64 0.60
C LEU A 85 3.73 14.28 0.03
N ALA A 86 2.55 14.00 0.59
CA ALA A 86 1.32 14.65 0.17
C ALA A 86 1.36 16.18 0.41
N TRP A 87 1.93 16.61 1.54
CA TRP A 87 2.15 18.03 1.78
C TRP A 87 3.18 18.63 0.81
N ALA A 88 4.33 17.97 0.62
CA ALA A 88 5.43 18.51 -0.16
C ALA A 88 5.22 18.49 -1.69
N VAL A 89 4.50 17.49 -2.21
CA VAL A 89 4.36 17.24 -3.65
C VAL A 89 2.98 17.61 -4.18
N LEU A 90 1.92 17.42 -3.39
CA LEU A 90 0.55 17.71 -3.78
C LEU A 90 0.05 19.08 -3.27
N ASP A 91 0.90 19.84 -2.56
CA ASP A 91 0.56 21.12 -1.91
C ASP A 91 -0.67 21.01 -0.98
N GLN A 92 -0.87 19.82 -0.40
CA GLN A 92 -2.06 19.56 0.39
C GLN A 92 -1.90 20.13 1.81
N ALA A 93 -2.78 21.06 2.19
CA ALA A 93 -2.83 21.56 3.56
C ALA A 93 -3.19 20.42 4.52
N ILE A 94 -2.28 20.12 5.46
CA ILE A 94 -2.49 19.05 6.44
C ILE A 94 -3.58 19.50 7.43
N ALA A 95 -4.74 18.85 7.39
CA ALA A 95 -5.82 19.15 8.32
C ALA A 95 -5.40 18.79 9.76
N PRO A 96 -5.84 19.54 10.79
CA PRO A 96 -5.53 19.21 12.19
C PRO A 96 -5.91 17.78 12.59
N SER A 97 -6.97 17.22 12.00
CA SER A 97 -7.39 15.83 12.19
C SER A 97 -6.40 14.81 11.62
N GLN A 98 -5.72 15.13 10.51
CA GLN A 98 -4.66 14.28 9.93
C GLN A 98 -3.39 14.31 10.80
N VAL A 99 -3.07 15.46 11.40
CA VAL A 99 -1.99 15.56 12.38
C VAL A 99 -2.30 14.69 13.60
N ALA A 100 -3.52 14.79 14.14
CA ALA A 100 -3.96 13.95 15.26
C ALA A 100 -3.90 12.46 14.92
N GLY A 101 -4.40 12.07 13.74
CA GLY A 101 -4.31 10.69 13.23
C GLY A 101 -2.85 10.23 13.08
N GLY A 102 -1.98 11.07 12.51
CA GLY A 102 -0.55 10.80 12.38
C GLY A 102 0.13 10.59 13.73
N LEU A 103 -0.15 11.43 14.73
CA LEU A 103 0.36 11.29 16.09
C LEU A 103 -0.09 9.98 16.76
N ILE A 104 -1.35 9.56 16.55
CA ILE A 104 -1.86 8.29 17.07
C ILE A 104 -1.11 7.11 16.45
N VAL A 105 -0.91 7.13 15.13
CA VAL A 105 -0.16 6.08 14.43
C VAL A 105 1.28 6.05 14.94
N VAL A 106 2.00 7.17 14.92
CA VAL A 106 3.39 7.25 15.41
C VAL A 106 3.50 6.76 16.85
N GLY A 107 2.60 7.22 17.73
CA GLY A 107 2.58 6.84 19.14
C GLY A 107 2.39 5.34 19.33
N THR A 108 1.45 4.74 18.59
CA THR A 108 1.19 3.29 18.63
C THR A 108 2.39 2.50 18.12
N VAL A 109 3.00 2.95 17.03
CA VAL A 109 4.15 2.32 16.40
C VAL A 109 5.38 2.36 17.29
N MET A 110 5.67 3.53 17.89
CA MET A 110 6.74 3.69 18.87
C MET A 110 6.49 2.81 20.09
N TRP A 111 5.27 2.80 20.63
CA TRP A 111 4.93 1.94 21.77
C TRP A 111 5.11 0.45 21.47
N LEU A 112 4.68 -0.03 20.30
CA LEU A 112 4.91 -1.42 19.89
C LEU A 112 6.40 -1.73 19.66
N GLY A 113 7.15 -0.78 19.09
CA GLY A 113 8.58 -0.96 18.82
C GLY A 113 9.48 -0.84 20.04
N LEU A 114 9.09 -0.04 21.04
CA LEU A 114 9.77 0.12 22.33
C LEU A 114 9.33 -0.90 23.37
N ARG A 115 8.20 -1.60 23.15
CA ARG A 115 7.81 -2.76 23.94
C ARG A 115 8.83 -3.88 23.74
N ARG A 116 9.80 -3.91 24.67
CA ARG A 116 10.68 -5.06 24.86
C ARG A 116 9.80 -6.30 25.07
N ARG A 117 10.10 -7.37 24.34
CA ARG A 117 9.74 -8.73 24.77
C ARG A 117 10.45 -9.04 26.08
#